data_AF-A0A4P5WWD6-F1
#
_entry.id   AF-A0A4P5WWD6-F1
#
_cell.length_a   1.000
_cell.length_b   1.000
_cell.length_c   1.000
_cell.angle_alpha   90.00
_cell.angle_beta   90.00
_cell.angle_gamma   90.00
#
_symmetry.space_group_name_H-M   'P 1'
#
loop_
_entity.id
_entity.type
_entity.pdbx_description
1 polymer ?
#
loop_
_entity_poly.entity_id
_entity_poly.type
_entity_poly.pdbx_seq_one_letter_code
_entity_poly.pdbx_strand_id
1 'polypeptide(L)' 'MLPDGLKFPSTAEVVADEADRFRRASPAERVRAIRSALSAGALLIERSPRRDFLAAYRREQEEAAREAIKRFVVRHAWQS' A
#
# COMPACT_ATOMS: atom_id res chain seq x y z
N MET A 1 -35.99 -13.60 14.65
CA MET A 1 -36.11 -12.34 13.88
C MET A 1 -34.92 -11.49 14.22
N LEU A 2 -34.16 -11.03 13.21
CA LEU A 2 -33.24 -9.91 13.43
C LEU A 2 -34.11 -8.67 13.76
N PRO A 3 -33.71 -7.80 14.69
CA PRO A 3 -34.46 -6.59 14.98
C PRO A 3 -34.66 -5.77 13.71
N ASP A 4 -35.92 -5.47 13.36
CA ASP A 4 -36.25 -4.59 12.25
C ASP A 4 -35.61 -3.21 12.52
N GLY A 5 -34.63 -2.82 11.70
CA GLY A 5 -33.95 -1.52 11.83
C GLY A 5 -32.42 -1.55 11.87
N LEU A 6 -31.78 -2.71 11.88
CA LEU A 6 -30.32 -2.82 11.71
C LEU A 6 -29.91 -2.46 10.27
N LYS A 7 -29.62 -1.18 10.05
CA LYS A 7 -28.91 -0.73 8.84
C LYS A 7 -27.41 -0.97 9.02
N PHE A 8 -26.88 -1.88 8.22
CA PHE A 8 -25.44 -2.03 8.09
C PHE A 8 -24.89 -0.90 7.22
N PRO A 9 -23.76 -0.28 7.62
CA PRO A 9 -23.12 0.74 6.80
C PRO A 9 -22.60 0.10 5.51
N SER A 10 -22.75 0.84 4.42
CA SER A 10 -22.11 0.53 3.15
C SER A 10 -20.59 0.61 3.29
N THR A 11 -19.87 -0.05 2.38
CA THR A 11 -18.41 0.04 2.33
C THR A 11 -17.94 1.49 2.21
N ALA A 12 -18.64 2.32 1.44
CA ALA A 12 -18.29 3.73 1.28
C ALA A 12 -18.39 4.51 2.60
N GLU A 13 -19.44 4.25 3.39
CA GLU A 13 -19.61 4.88 4.71
C GLU A 13 -18.52 4.43 5.68
N VAL A 14 -18.19 3.13 5.72
CA VAL A 14 -17.10 2.63 6.57
C VAL A 14 -15.76 3.26 6.20
N VAL A 15 -15.45 3.35 4.90
CA VAL A 15 -14.20 3.94 4.41
C VAL A 15 -14.11 5.43 4.73
N ALA A 16 -15.21 6.17 4.58
CA ALA A 16 -15.26 7.59 4.91
C ALA A 16 -14.96 7.82 6.41
N ASP A 17 -15.58 7.03 7.29
CA ASP A 17 -15.38 7.10 8.73
C ASP A 17 -13.96 6.71 9.16
N GLU A 18 -13.36 5.70 8.53
CA GLU A 18 -11.98 5.31 8.80
C GLU A 18 -10.98 6.37 8.32
N ALA A 19 -11.22 6.97 7.15
CA ALA A 19 -10.40 8.06 6.64
C ALA A 19 -10.45 9.27 7.58
N ASP A 20 -11.64 9.62 8.08
CA ASP A 20 -11.81 10.71 9.03
C ASP A 20 -11.11 10.44 10.37
N ARG A 21 -11.25 9.22 10.92
CA ARG A 21 -10.52 8.79 12.12
C ARG A 21 -9.02 8.89 11.94
N PHE A 22 -8.51 8.41 10.80
CA PHE A 22 -7.08 8.49 10.49
C PHE A 22 -6.58 9.95 10.39
N ARG A 23 -7.35 10.84 9.75
CA ARG A 23 -7.02 12.28 9.62
C ARG A 23 -7.07 13.04 10.95
N ARG A 24 -7.81 12.56 11.94
CA ARG A 24 -7.87 13.18 13.28
C ARG A 24 -6.85 12.59 14.25
N ALA A 25 -6.29 11.42 13.95
CA ALA A 25 -5.28 10.78 14.79
C ALA A 25 -3.99 11.60 14.90
N SER A 26 -3.24 11.41 15.98
CA SER A 26 -1.92 12.02 16.15
C SER A 26 -0.92 11.50 15.10
N PRO A 27 0.17 12.23 14.81
CA PRO A 27 1.19 11.77 13.86
C PRO A 27 1.73 10.37 14.18
N ALA A 28 1.98 10.07 15.45
CA ALA A 28 2.49 8.77 15.88
C ALA A 28 1.48 7.63 15.61
N GLU A 29 0.20 7.87 15.86
CA GLU A 29 -0.86 6.91 15.59
C GLU A 29 -1.06 6.67 14.10
N ARG A 30 -0.97 7.72 13.28
CA ARG A 30 -1.01 7.58 11.81
C ARG A 30 0.12 6.70 11.31
N VAL A 31 1.35 6.95 11.76
CA VAL A 31 2.51 6.12 11.39
C VAL A 31 2.31 4.68 11.83
N ARG A 32 1.78 4.44 13.03
CA ARG A 32 1.46 3.09 13.52
C ARG A 32 0.41 2.42 12.63
N ALA A 33 -0.66 3.12 12.26
CA ALA A 33 -1.71 2.58 11.40
C ALA A 33 -1.17 2.23 10.00
N ILE A 34 -0.36 3.11 9.40
CA ILE A 34 0.31 2.83 8.12
C ILE A 34 1.18 1.57 8.23
N ARG A 35 2.03 1.47 9.27
CA ARG A 35 2.88 0.30 9.48
C ARG A 35 2.06 -0.98 9.65
N SER A 36 0.96 -0.92 10.39
CA SER A 36 0.06 -2.06 10.58
C SER A 36 -0.52 -2.53 9.25
N ALA A 37 -1.02 -1.60 8.42
CA ALA A 37 -1.56 -1.91 7.10
C ALA A 37 -0.50 -2.52 6.17
N LEU A 38 0.72 -1.98 6.17
CA LEU A 38 1.84 -2.52 5.40
C LEU A 38 2.23 -3.92 5.86
N SER A 39 2.30 -4.17 7.18
CA SER A 39 2.60 -5.49 7.73
C SER A 39 1.52 -6.51 7.38
N ALA A 40 0.23 -6.11 7.44
CA ALA A 40 -0.87 -6.97 7.01
C ALA A 40 -0.77 -7.31 5.52
N GLY A 41 -0.47 -6.31 4.67
CA GLY A 41 -0.22 -6.53 3.24
C GLY A 41 0.96 -7.46 2.98
N ALA A 42 2.07 -7.30 3.70
CA ALA A 42 3.23 -8.17 3.60
C ALA A 42 2.88 -9.62 4.00
N LEU A 43 2.12 -9.81 5.07
CA LEU A 43 1.64 -11.11 5.51
C LEU A 43 0.73 -11.78 4.46
N LEU A 44 -0.14 -11.00 3.80
CA LEU A 44 -1.00 -11.51 2.73
C LEU A 44 -0.18 -11.93 1.51
N ILE A 45 0.85 -11.17 1.15
CA ILE A 45 1.77 -11.51 0.05
C ILE A 45 2.54 -12.80 0.39
N GLU A 46 3.04 -12.92 1.61
CA GLU A 46 3.79 -14.10 2.08
C GLU A 46 2.94 -15.37 2.03
N ARG A 47 1.66 -15.28 2.39
CA ARG A 47 0.72 -16.41 2.40
C ARG A 47 0.03 -16.64 1.06
N SER A 48 0.28 -15.80 0.06
CA SER A 48 -0.37 -15.88 -1.24
C SER A 48 0.13 -17.09 -2.03
N PRO A 49 -0.75 -17.85 -2.72
CA PRO A 49 -0.35 -18.85 -3.71
C PRO A 49 0.48 -18.28 -4.86
N ARG A 50 0.44 -16.95 -5.06
CA ARG A 50 1.20 -16.23 -6.09
C ARG A 50 2.47 -15.55 -5.57
N ARG A 51 2.92 -15.90 -4.36
CA ARG A 51 4.11 -15.29 -3.75
C ARG A 51 5.32 -15.27 -4.68
N ASP A 52 5.60 -16.39 -5.34
CA ASP A 52 6.79 -16.52 -6.19
C ASP A 52 6.70 -15.64 -7.45
N PHE A 53 5.50 -15.51 -8.02
CA PHE A 53 5.23 -14.54 -9.08
C PHE A 53 5.42 -13.09 -8.61
N LEU A 54 4.91 -12.75 -7.42
CA LEU A 54 5.07 -11.40 -6.85
C LEU A 54 6.55 -11.07 -6.56
N ALA A 55 7.33 -12.07 -6.13
CA ALA A 55 8.76 -11.92 -5.90
C ALA A 55 9.52 -11.70 -7.22
N ALA A 56 9.19 -12.45 -8.28
CA ALA A 56 9.77 -12.26 -9.60
C ALA A 56 9.42 -10.87 -10.18
N TYR A 57 8.15 -10.50 -10.12
CA TYR A 57 7.67 -9.19 -10.57
C TYR A 57 8.38 -8.03 -9.84
N ARG A 58 8.60 -8.17 -8.53
CA ARG A 58 9.32 -7.14 -7.77
C ARG A 58 10.77 -6.98 -8.22
N ARG A 59 11.47 -8.08 -8.54
CA ARG A 59 12.84 -8.03 -9.07
C ARG A 59 12.88 -7.33 -10.43
N GLU A 60 11.93 -7.62 -11.31
CA GLU A 60 11.83 -6.96 -12.62
C GLU A 60 11.62 -5.44 -12.47
N GLN A 61 10.77 -5.01 -11.53
CA GLN A 61 10.55 -3.60 -11.25
C GLN A 61 11.82 -2.90 -10.70
N GLU A 62 12.57 -3.56 -9.82
CA GLU A 62 13.84 -3.01 -9.31
C GLU A 62 14.88 -2.87 -10.42
N GLU A 63 14.98 -3.84 -11.32
CA GLU A 63 15.90 -3.77 -12.45
C GLU A 63 15.49 -2.68 -13.44
N ALA A 64 14.20 -2.56 -13.74
CA ALA A 64 13.68 -1.48 -14.57
C ALA A 64 13.96 -0.09 -13.97
N ALA A 65 13.81 0.06 -12.65
CA ALA A 65 14.12 1.30 -11.94
C ALA A 65 15.62 1.63 -12.01
N ARG A 66 16.50 0.64 -11.83
CA ARG A 66 17.95 0.81 -11.97
C ARG A 66 18.34 1.26 -13.38
N GLU A 67 17.78 0.62 -14.40
CA GLU A 67 18.03 1.00 -15.79
C GLU A 67 17.50 2.40 -16.13
N ALA A 68 16.34 2.78 -15.60
CA ALA A 68 15.82 4.14 -15.74
C ALA A 68 16.76 5.18 -15.11
N ILE A 69 17.29 4.92 -13.92
CA ILE A 69 18.27 5.78 -13.24
C ILE A 69 19.56 5.88 -14.05
N LYS A 70 20.14 4.76 -14.52
CA LYS A 70 21.34 4.77 -15.35
C LYS A 70 21.15 5.62 -16.60
N ARG A 71 20.05 5.42 -17.33
CA ARG A 71 19.73 6.21 -18.53
C ARG A 71 19.55 7.69 -18.21
N PHE A 72 18.91 8.01 -17.09
CA PHE A 72 18.77 9.39 -16.63
C PHE A 72 20.14 10.02 -16.39
N VAL A 73 21.01 9.36 -15.63
CA VAL A 73 22.37 9.85 -15.34
C VAL A 73 23.17 10.03 -16.62
N VAL A 74 23.21 9.04 -17.52
CA VAL A 74 23.94 9.16 -18.81
C VAL A 74 23.47 10.37 -19.62
N ARG A 75 22.16 10.61 -19.68
CA ARG A 75 21.61 11.76 -20.42
C ARG A 75 22.02 13.12 -19.86
N HIS A 76 22.16 13.23 -18.55
CA HIS A 76 22.37 14.53 -17.89
C HIS A 76 23.83 14.78 -17.48
N ALA A 77 24.60 13.72 -17.20
CA ALA A 77 26.02 13.82 -16.88
C ALA A 77 26.89 14.19 -18.09
N TRP A 78 26.41 13.97 -19.33
CA TRP A 78 27.09 14.41 -20.56
C TRP A 78 26.78 15.86 -20.97
N GLN A 79 25.89 16.55 -20.26
CA GLN A 79 25.56 17.95 -20.51
C GLN A 79 26.26 18.92 -19.53
N SER A 80 27.20 18.44 -18.71
CA SER A 80 27.97 19.23 -17.72
C SER A 80 29.45 19.22 -18.04
#